data_AF-A0A137QC29-F1
#
_entry.id   AF-A0A137QC29-F1
#
_cell.length_a   1.000
_cell.length_b   1.000
_cell.length_c   1.000
_cell.angle_alpha   90.00
_cell.angle_beta   90.00
_cell.angle_gamma   90.00
#
_symmetry.space_group_name_H-M   'P 1'
#
loop_
_entity.id
_entity.type
_entity.pdbx_description
1 polymer ?
#
loop_
_entity_poly.entity_id
_entity_poly.type
_entity_poly.pdbx_seq_one_letter_code
_entity_poly.pdbx_strand_id
1 'polypeptide(L)'
;MFSVRNRLLFPSKCYRARSYLERCTSNRQRLFATVTPGILPSFEPPSPPPPLSLFDGQLLSALDASTDHTPLSKIVKQYVTNTGDVLDVSLPYEPRPSESRRPSLTQAHSGIVLIAHCVRDGSENKITLSSGFALDAPSPSKDETLILTCAHTLEEVRRSPLFFPESPAFSGLPGTVTGSFCITYGGERVEDMAIATHPVTGVVSALPRSDLLLLSCKIDQSKHLLKTLPISPYPAHADTSVKTHFVALTIPNSEGWHPWIGGTWGKWIDGKVLGYRDFAGRETEIKPGTYDPLSHLLFKPYPTPGSSGGPIIEESSGAVVGVTLGSRMDNRVEGMRGWGVPSEAIYEMFALPGLEGKK
;
A
#
# COMPACT_ATOMS: atom_id res chain seq x y z
N MET A 1 -65.37 -37.41 -40.38
CA MET A 1 -64.23 -38.34 -40.24
C MET A 1 -63.72 -38.23 -38.80
N PHE A 2 -63.66 -39.37 -38.12
CA PHE A 2 -63.02 -39.69 -36.82
C PHE A 2 -61.63 -39.03 -36.64
N SER A 3 -60.94 -38.94 -35.49
CA SER A 3 -61.15 -39.18 -34.05
C SER A 3 -59.77 -39.05 -33.37
N VAL A 4 -59.76 -38.95 -32.03
CA VAL A 4 -58.70 -39.31 -31.04
C VAL A 4 -57.45 -38.42 -30.81
N ARG A 5 -57.42 -37.95 -29.55
CA ARG A 5 -56.36 -37.66 -28.56
C ARG A 5 -54.92 -38.23 -28.74
N ASN A 6 -53.95 -37.45 -28.24
CA ASN A 6 -52.99 -37.80 -27.16
C ASN A 6 -52.18 -36.52 -26.77
N ARG A 7 -52.30 -35.91 -25.58
CA ARG A 7 -51.74 -36.23 -24.24
C ARG A 7 -50.24 -36.53 -24.17
N LEU A 8 -49.48 -35.61 -23.57
CA LEU A 8 -48.40 -35.73 -22.57
C LEU A 8 -48.25 -34.29 -21.99
N LEU A 9 -48.71 -33.88 -20.79
CA LEU A 9 -48.50 -34.24 -19.37
C LEU A 9 -47.08 -33.96 -18.81
N PHE A 10 -47.00 -32.83 -18.08
CA PHE A 10 -46.28 -32.53 -16.81
C PHE A 10 -44.74 -32.35 -16.81
N PRO A 11 -44.13 -31.73 -15.76
CA PRO A 11 -44.57 -30.57 -14.96
C PRO A 11 -43.44 -29.57 -14.54
N SER A 12 -43.90 -28.41 -14.05
CA SER A 12 -43.35 -27.46 -13.07
C SER A 12 -41.94 -27.61 -12.46
N LYS A 13 -41.30 -26.45 -12.22
CA LYS A 13 -40.79 -26.06 -10.88
C LYS A 13 -40.56 -24.56 -10.76
N CYS A 14 -41.32 -23.94 -9.83
CA CYS A 14 -41.02 -22.66 -9.22
C CYS A 14 -39.64 -22.70 -8.54
N TYR A 15 -38.77 -21.75 -8.85
CA TYR A 15 -37.62 -21.46 -7.99
C TYR A 15 -38.00 -20.35 -7.02
N ARG A 16 -38.27 -20.75 -5.76
CA ARG A 16 -38.18 -19.87 -4.59
C ARG A 16 -36.75 -19.36 -4.51
N ALA A 17 -36.55 -18.04 -4.56
CA ALA A 17 -35.32 -17.42 -4.10
C ALA A 17 -35.21 -17.65 -2.58
N ARG A 18 -34.42 -18.65 -2.19
CA ARG A 18 -34.00 -18.84 -0.79
C ARG A 18 -32.88 -17.85 -0.50
N SER A 19 -33.12 -17.01 0.49
CA SER A 19 -32.12 -16.26 1.23
C SER A 19 -31.05 -17.21 1.77
N TYR A 20 -29.85 -17.15 1.21
CA TYR A 20 -28.64 -17.69 1.84
C TYR A 20 -27.92 -16.52 2.52
N LEU A 21 -28.30 -16.28 3.77
CA LEU A 21 -27.45 -15.63 4.75
C LEU A 21 -26.36 -16.65 5.14
N GLU A 22 -25.31 -16.74 4.34
CA GLU A 22 -24.08 -17.40 4.78
C GLU A 22 -23.31 -16.43 5.66
N ARG A 23 -23.34 -16.69 6.98
CA ARG A 23 -22.43 -16.09 7.95
C ARG A 23 -21.01 -16.52 7.61
N CYS A 24 -20.27 -15.65 6.94
CA CYS A 24 -18.82 -15.72 6.88
C CYS A 24 -18.22 -15.25 8.21
N THR A 25 -18.18 -16.12 9.22
CA THR A 25 -17.29 -15.93 10.37
C THR A 25 -15.90 -16.41 9.96
N SER A 26 -15.12 -15.51 9.34
CA SER A 26 -13.74 -15.77 8.93
C SER A 26 -12.77 -15.43 10.05
N ASN A 27 -11.90 -16.39 10.34
CA ASN A 27 -10.72 -16.26 11.19
C ASN A 27 -9.81 -15.12 10.72
N ARG A 28 -9.67 -14.06 11.53
CA ARG A 28 -8.78 -12.92 11.22
C ARG A 28 -7.43 -13.12 11.91
N GLN A 29 -6.53 -13.88 11.27
CA GLN A 29 -5.09 -13.66 11.43
C GLN A 29 -4.73 -12.34 10.70
N ARG A 30 -3.77 -11.58 11.22
CA ARG A 30 -3.31 -10.31 10.61
C ARG A 30 -2.92 -10.57 9.15
N LEU A 31 -3.70 -10.03 8.20
CA LEU A 31 -3.38 -10.08 6.78
C LEU A 31 -2.86 -8.72 6.39
N PHE A 32 -1.55 -8.63 6.20
CA PHE A 32 -0.99 -7.62 5.32
C PHE A 32 -1.50 -7.86 3.90
N ALA A 33 -1.66 -6.79 3.14
CA ALA A 33 -2.04 -6.97 1.76
C ALA A 33 -0.95 -7.73 1.02
N THR A 34 -1.37 -8.78 0.32
CA THR A 34 -0.50 -9.64 -0.47
C THR A 34 -1.04 -9.68 -1.89
N VAL A 35 -0.15 -9.54 -2.87
CA VAL A 35 -0.47 -9.84 -4.26
C VAL A 35 -0.56 -11.36 -4.37
N THR A 36 -1.76 -11.93 -4.29
CA THR A 36 -1.95 -13.39 -4.29
C THR A 36 -1.86 -13.94 -5.72
N PRO A 37 -0.99 -14.93 -6.00
CA PRO A 37 -1.27 -15.90 -7.07
C PRO A 37 -2.21 -16.95 -6.49
N GLY A 38 -3.40 -17.12 -7.08
CA GLY A 38 -4.43 -18.00 -6.55
C GLY A 38 -3.98 -19.46 -6.41
N ILE A 39 -4.38 -20.11 -5.31
CA ILE A 39 -4.69 -21.54 -5.11
C ILE A 39 -5.43 -21.66 -3.76
N LEU A 40 -6.48 -22.50 -3.71
CA LEU A 40 -7.43 -22.72 -2.59
C LEU A 40 -6.76 -23.23 -1.29
N PRO A 41 -7.18 -22.78 -0.08
CA PRO A 41 -6.78 -23.39 1.18
C PRO A 41 -7.84 -24.38 1.73
N SER A 42 -7.36 -25.49 2.29
CA SER A 42 -8.13 -26.40 3.16
C SER A 42 -8.41 -25.74 4.51
N PHE A 43 -9.66 -25.76 4.96
CA PHE A 43 -10.08 -25.13 6.22
C PHE A 43 -9.94 -26.07 7.42
N GLU A 44 -9.04 -25.75 8.35
CA GLU A 44 -9.18 -26.14 9.77
C GLU A 44 -10.21 -25.23 10.47
N PRO A 45 -10.89 -25.73 11.53
CA PRO A 45 -11.89 -24.94 12.25
C PRO A 45 -11.29 -23.67 12.87
N PRO A 46 -12.07 -22.57 12.91
CA PRO A 46 -11.55 -21.28 13.31
C PRO A 46 -11.19 -21.23 14.80
N SER A 47 -9.91 -21.03 15.10
CA SER A 47 -9.43 -20.57 16.41
C SER A 47 -10.12 -19.26 16.83
N PRO A 48 -10.38 -19.02 18.14
CA PRO A 48 -10.96 -17.76 18.58
C PRO A 48 -10.13 -16.57 18.09
N PRO A 49 -10.77 -15.43 17.75
CA PRO A 49 -10.06 -14.26 17.21
C PRO A 49 -8.98 -13.83 18.22
N PRO A 50 -7.73 -13.64 17.78
CA PRO A 50 -6.70 -13.14 18.67
C PRO A 50 -7.13 -11.78 19.23
N PRO A 51 -6.73 -11.43 20.46
CA PRO A 51 -7.00 -10.11 21.01
C PRO A 51 -6.46 -9.03 20.07
N LEU A 52 -7.20 -7.91 19.95
CA LEU A 52 -6.73 -6.74 19.20
C LEU A 52 -5.34 -6.37 19.68
N SER A 53 -4.43 -6.12 18.74
CA SER A 53 -3.11 -5.67 19.12
C SER A 53 -3.20 -4.28 19.76
N LEU A 54 -2.26 -3.95 20.66
CA LEU A 54 -2.20 -2.61 21.25
C LEU A 54 -2.19 -1.52 20.16
N PHE A 55 -1.51 -1.79 19.04
CA PHE A 55 -1.47 -0.94 17.87
C PHE A 55 -2.83 -0.76 17.19
N ASP A 56 -3.56 -1.85 16.93
CA ASP A 56 -4.91 -1.78 16.36
C ASP A 56 -5.84 -1.00 17.30
N GLY A 57 -5.71 -1.22 18.61
CA GLY A 57 -6.42 -0.46 19.63
C GLY A 57 -6.15 1.05 19.52
N GLN A 58 -4.88 1.45 19.41
CA GLN A 58 -4.49 2.86 19.25
C GLN A 58 -5.04 3.47 17.95
N LEU A 59 -4.93 2.77 16.82
CA LEU A 59 -5.45 3.25 15.54
C LEU A 59 -6.96 3.43 15.56
N LEU A 60 -7.64 2.47 16.17
CA LEU A 60 -9.07 2.52 16.26
C LEU A 60 -9.55 3.57 17.27
N SER A 61 -8.83 3.79 18.36
CA SER A 61 -9.09 4.93 19.25
C SER A 61 -8.84 6.27 18.55
N ALA A 62 -7.81 6.38 17.71
CA ALA A 62 -7.57 7.57 16.90
C ALA A 62 -8.71 7.81 15.88
N LEU A 63 -9.26 6.73 15.32
CA LEU A 63 -10.42 6.77 14.44
C LEU A 63 -11.69 7.26 15.15
N ASP A 64 -11.91 6.85 16.40
CA ASP A 64 -13.05 7.32 17.20
C ASP A 64 -12.89 8.76 17.68
N ALA A 65 -11.66 9.16 18.03
CA ALA A 65 -11.37 10.46 18.63
C ALA A 65 -11.30 11.61 17.61
N SER A 66 -10.89 11.32 16.37
CA SER A 66 -10.73 12.34 15.33
C SER A 66 -12.06 12.66 14.67
N THR A 67 -12.50 13.92 14.71
CA THR A 67 -13.66 14.41 13.93
C THR A 67 -13.27 14.98 12.57
N ASP A 68 -11.97 15.13 12.29
CA ASP A 68 -11.42 15.79 11.09
C ASP A 68 -10.79 14.79 10.09
N HIS A 69 -11.10 13.50 10.22
CA HIS A 69 -10.63 12.51 9.24
C HIS A 69 -11.51 12.52 8.00
N THR A 70 -10.88 12.36 6.82
CA THR A 70 -11.64 12.21 5.58
C THR A 70 -12.24 10.80 5.53
N PRO A 71 -13.57 10.65 5.33
CA PRO A 71 -14.20 9.34 5.24
C PRO A 71 -13.58 8.50 4.13
N LEU A 72 -13.45 7.19 4.38
CA LEU A 72 -12.83 6.28 3.41
C LEU A 72 -13.59 6.27 2.07
N SER A 73 -14.89 6.54 2.07
CA SER A 73 -15.71 6.62 0.84
C SER A 73 -15.28 7.78 -0.06
N LYS A 74 -14.89 8.91 0.54
CA LYS A 74 -14.31 10.05 -0.17
C LYS A 74 -12.91 9.73 -0.68
N ILE A 75 -12.05 9.08 0.13
CA ILE A 75 -10.73 8.61 -0.30
C ILE A 75 -10.84 7.66 -1.51
N VAL A 76 -11.75 6.68 -1.45
CA VAL A 76 -11.99 5.73 -2.56
C VAL A 76 -12.54 6.42 -3.79
N LYS A 77 -13.44 7.41 -3.62
CA LYS A 77 -13.92 8.22 -4.75
C LYS A 77 -12.77 8.98 -5.41
N GLN A 78 -11.90 9.62 -4.64
CA GLN A 78 -10.73 10.34 -5.14
C GLN A 78 -9.72 9.39 -5.81
N TYR A 79 -9.51 8.19 -5.28
CA TYR A 79 -8.67 7.17 -5.93
C TYR A 79 -9.14 6.87 -7.36
N VAL A 80 -10.45 6.71 -7.56
CA VAL A 80 -11.03 6.44 -8.88
C VAL A 80 -11.00 7.69 -9.76
N THR A 81 -11.38 8.86 -9.22
CA THR A 81 -11.44 10.12 -9.98
C THR A 81 -10.06 10.59 -10.43
N ASN A 82 -9.04 10.43 -9.58
CA ASN A 82 -7.70 10.96 -9.81
C ASN A 82 -6.74 9.91 -10.38
N THR A 83 -7.29 8.85 -10.98
CA THR A 83 -6.51 7.82 -11.66
C THR A 83 -5.87 8.41 -12.93
N GLY A 84 -4.54 8.39 -13.00
CA GLY A 84 -3.78 8.98 -14.10
C GLY A 84 -3.66 10.50 -14.04
N ASP A 85 -4.10 11.13 -12.94
CA ASP A 85 -3.95 12.57 -12.78
C ASP A 85 -2.48 12.96 -12.59
N VAL A 86 -2.07 13.98 -13.35
CA VAL A 86 -0.72 14.56 -13.28
C VAL A 86 -0.80 15.87 -12.52
N LEU A 87 -0.14 15.94 -11.35
CA LEU A 87 -0.06 17.14 -10.54
C LEU A 87 0.69 18.23 -11.32
N ASP A 88 0.20 19.47 -11.23
CA ASP A 88 0.83 20.63 -11.88
C ASP A 88 2.00 21.19 -11.04
N VAL A 89 2.86 20.29 -10.58
CA VAL A 89 4.13 20.59 -9.88
C VAL A 89 5.17 19.57 -10.33
N SER A 90 6.43 19.97 -10.34
CA SER A 90 7.54 19.06 -10.65
C SER A 90 8.06 18.37 -9.40
N LEU A 91 8.34 17.08 -9.52
CA LEU A 91 9.16 16.35 -8.54
C LEU A 91 10.65 16.57 -8.84
N PRO A 92 11.50 16.92 -7.85
CA PRO A 92 12.94 17.11 -8.07
C PRO A 92 13.65 15.85 -8.56
N TYR A 93 14.55 16.02 -9.54
CA TYR A 93 15.33 14.93 -10.12
C TYR A 93 16.61 14.76 -9.30
N GLU A 94 16.64 13.78 -8.39
CA GLU A 94 17.74 13.59 -7.43
C GLU A 94 18.46 12.24 -7.61
N PRO A 95 19.14 11.97 -8.75
CA PRO A 95 19.87 10.71 -8.97
C PRO A 95 21.14 10.57 -8.11
N ARG A 96 21.69 11.69 -7.63
CA ARG A 96 22.90 11.74 -6.79
C ARG A 96 22.72 12.78 -5.68
N PRO A 97 21.85 12.50 -4.69
CA PRO A 97 21.58 13.41 -3.60
C PRO A 97 22.85 13.66 -2.77
N SER A 98 22.91 14.86 -2.18
CA SER A 98 23.95 15.20 -1.19
C SER A 98 23.87 14.26 0.01
N GLU A 99 24.97 14.10 0.74
CA GLU A 99 25.02 13.24 1.93
C GLU A 99 23.93 13.59 2.95
N SER A 100 23.62 14.88 3.12
CA SER A 100 22.56 15.34 4.03
C SER A 100 21.15 14.95 3.57
N ARG A 101 20.90 14.76 2.27
CA ARG A 101 19.60 14.32 1.74
C ARG A 101 19.43 12.80 1.79
N ARG A 102 20.52 12.03 1.77
CA ARG A 102 20.47 10.56 1.85
C ARG A 102 19.80 10.10 3.16
N PRO A 103 18.94 9.07 3.14
CA PRO A 103 18.39 8.50 4.36
C PRO A 103 19.45 7.69 5.12
N SER A 104 19.30 7.61 6.45
CA SER A 104 20.16 6.73 7.25
C SER A 104 19.70 5.28 7.10
N LEU A 105 20.50 4.45 6.43
CA LEU A 105 20.17 3.04 6.20
C LEU A 105 20.52 2.14 7.40
N THR A 106 21.00 2.72 8.50
CA THR A 106 21.23 2.04 9.78
C THR A 106 20.07 2.22 10.76
N GLN A 107 19.19 3.19 10.53
CA GLN A 107 18.03 3.48 11.37
C GLN A 107 16.74 3.08 10.67
N ALA A 108 15.81 2.44 11.40
CA ALA A 108 14.52 2.02 10.85
C ALA A 108 13.57 3.18 10.50
N HIS A 109 13.76 4.37 11.10
CA HIS A 109 12.79 5.48 11.03
C HIS A 109 13.10 6.52 9.94
N SER A 110 13.99 6.22 8.99
CA SER A 110 14.57 7.20 8.06
C SER A 110 13.62 7.67 6.95
N GLY A 111 12.58 8.44 7.29
CA GLY A 111 11.62 9.01 6.33
C GLY A 111 10.55 8.04 5.85
N ILE A 112 10.42 6.89 6.51
CA ILE A 112 9.42 5.85 6.20
C ILE A 112 8.29 5.92 7.23
N VAL A 113 7.06 5.81 6.73
CA VAL A 113 5.83 5.84 7.52
C VAL A 113 5.04 4.55 7.33
N LEU A 114 4.08 4.32 8.22
CA LEU A 114 3.02 3.33 8.01
C LEU A 114 1.77 4.05 7.51
N ILE A 115 1.10 3.49 6.53
CA ILE A 115 -0.22 3.91 6.07
C ILE A 115 -1.23 2.88 6.56
N ALA A 116 -2.31 3.36 7.17
CA ALA A 116 -3.43 2.53 7.58
C ALA A 116 -4.72 3.00 6.92
N HIS A 117 -5.47 2.06 6.34
CA HIS A 117 -6.87 2.27 5.97
C HIS A 117 -7.76 1.44 6.88
N CYS A 118 -8.68 2.11 7.58
CA CYS A 118 -9.45 1.56 8.68
C CYS A 118 -10.94 1.68 8.41
N VAL A 119 -11.68 0.62 8.73
CA VAL A 119 -13.14 0.56 8.75
C VAL A 119 -13.56 -0.11 10.04
N ARG A 120 -14.53 0.48 10.75
CA ARG A 120 -15.18 -0.13 11.89
C ARG A 120 -16.70 -0.02 11.76
N ASP A 121 -17.37 -1.12 12.05
CA ASP A 121 -18.82 -1.25 12.14
C ASP A 121 -19.15 -1.99 13.44
N GLY A 122 -19.55 -1.25 14.47
CA GLY A 122 -19.74 -1.79 15.81
C GLY A 122 -18.48 -2.47 16.36
N SER A 123 -18.56 -3.78 16.63
CA SER A 123 -17.44 -4.58 17.11
C SER A 123 -16.50 -5.08 16.00
N GLU A 124 -16.94 -5.06 14.75
CA GLU A 124 -16.14 -5.52 13.62
C GLU A 124 -15.25 -4.40 13.09
N ASN A 125 -14.01 -4.76 12.72
CA ASN A 125 -13.07 -3.80 12.14
C ASN A 125 -12.15 -4.43 11.10
N LYS A 126 -11.81 -3.67 10.07
CA LYS A 126 -10.79 -4.02 9.07
C LYS A 126 -9.75 -2.92 9.07
N ILE A 127 -8.49 -3.32 9.27
CA ILE A 127 -7.31 -2.47 9.13
C ILE A 127 -6.45 -3.10 8.04
N THR A 128 -6.02 -2.28 7.09
CA THR A 128 -5.03 -2.66 6.05
C THR A 128 -3.83 -1.74 6.20
N LEU A 129 -2.63 -2.31 6.11
CA LEU A 129 -1.39 -1.60 6.39
C LEU A 129 -0.43 -1.71 5.20
N SER A 130 0.21 -0.60 4.86
CA SER A 130 1.38 -0.53 3.99
C SER A 130 2.45 0.36 4.60
N SER A 131 3.66 0.26 4.08
CA SER A 131 4.69 1.28 4.23
C SER A 131 4.47 2.42 3.23
N GLY A 132 5.06 3.57 3.51
CA GLY A 132 5.10 4.70 2.58
C GLY A 132 6.26 5.62 2.90
N PHE A 133 6.48 6.64 2.08
CA PHE A 133 7.51 7.64 2.33
C PHE A 133 7.13 9.02 1.76
N ALA A 134 7.69 10.07 2.35
CA ALA A 134 7.39 11.44 1.96
C ALA A 134 8.18 11.88 0.72
N LEU A 135 7.51 12.65 -0.15
CA LEU A 135 8.09 13.21 -1.36
C LEU A 135 8.44 14.69 -1.17
N ASP A 136 9.54 15.11 -1.78
CA ASP A 136 9.97 16.52 -1.81
C ASP A 136 9.26 17.28 -2.93
N ALA A 137 7.94 17.33 -2.86
CA ALA A 137 7.11 18.05 -3.82
C ALA A 137 6.01 18.84 -3.10
N PRO A 138 5.65 20.04 -3.56
CA PRO A 138 4.54 20.80 -2.98
C PRO A 138 3.22 20.02 -3.09
N SER A 139 2.48 19.93 -1.99
CA SER A 139 1.10 19.42 -2.05
C SER A 139 0.17 20.46 -2.70
N PRO A 140 -0.82 20.06 -3.52
CA PRO A 140 -1.90 20.94 -3.96
C PRO A 140 -2.67 21.56 -2.79
N SER A 141 -2.70 20.87 -1.64
CA SER A 141 -3.26 21.38 -0.39
C SER A 141 -2.17 22.08 0.42
N LYS A 142 -2.48 23.30 0.87
CA LYS A 142 -1.56 24.09 1.70
C LYS A 142 -1.22 23.35 3.00
N ASP A 143 0.06 23.38 3.37
CA ASP A 143 0.60 22.83 4.63
C ASP A 143 0.42 21.30 4.77
N GLU A 144 0.21 20.58 3.66
CA GLU A 144 0.12 19.12 3.64
C GLU A 144 1.37 18.49 3.02
N THR A 145 1.71 17.30 3.48
CA THR A 145 2.85 16.51 2.98
C THR A 145 2.34 15.44 2.02
N LEU A 146 3.03 15.28 0.89
CA LEU A 146 2.75 14.21 -0.07
C LEU A 146 3.43 12.91 0.37
N ILE A 147 2.64 11.84 0.51
CA ILE A 147 3.12 10.51 0.88
C ILE A 147 2.83 9.54 -0.26
N LEU A 148 3.87 8.86 -0.73
CA LEU A 148 3.75 7.77 -1.70
C LEU A 148 3.61 6.42 -0.98
N THR A 149 2.70 5.58 -1.45
CA THR A 149 2.52 4.20 -1.01
C THR A 149 1.98 3.34 -2.15
N CYS A 150 1.71 2.05 -1.88
CA CYS A 150 1.06 1.16 -2.83
C CYS A 150 -0.47 1.35 -2.86
N ALA A 151 -1.11 1.08 -3.99
CA ALA A 151 -2.56 1.25 -4.13
C ALA A 151 -3.38 0.05 -3.61
N HIS A 152 -2.83 -1.16 -3.66
CA HIS A 152 -3.59 -2.38 -3.41
C HIS A 152 -4.10 -2.51 -1.97
N THR A 153 -3.48 -1.83 -0.99
CA THR A 153 -3.97 -1.80 0.39
C THR A 153 -5.30 -1.07 0.49
N LEU A 154 -5.43 0.05 -0.22
CA LEU A 154 -6.70 0.75 -0.40
C LEU A 154 -7.70 -0.10 -1.19
N GLU A 155 -7.27 -0.84 -2.20
CA GLU A 155 -8.15 -1.75 -2.93
C GLU A 155 -8.66 -2.91 -2.05
N GLU A 156 -7.83 -3.44 -1.17
CA GLU A 156 -8.22 -4.50 -0.25
C GLU A 156 -9.29 -4.03 0.73
N VAL A 157 -9.11 -2.86 1.35
CA VAL A 157 -10.14 -2.31 2.26
C VAL A 157 -11.42 -1.98 1.49
N ARG A 158 -11.31 -1.48 0.24
CA ARG A 158 -12.45 -1.21 -0.63
C ARG A 158 -13.28 -2.46 -0.95
N ARG A 159 -12.64 -3.63 -1.01
CA ARG A 159 -13.29 -4.93 -1.26
C ARG A 159 -13.70 -5.66 0.03
N SER A 160 -13.55 -5.04 1.19
CA SER A 160 -13.96 -5.61 2.47
C SER A 160 -15.49 -5.72 2.56
N PRO A 161 -16.05 -6.84 3.06
CA PRO A 161 -17.47 -6.97 3.43
C PRO A 161 -18.00 -5.79 4.26
N LEU A 162 -17.15 -5.24 5.13
CA LEU A 162 -17.46 -4.10 5.99
C LEU A 162 -17.57 -2.76 5.25
N PHE A 163 -17.16 -2.69 3.98
CA PHE A 163 -17.06 -1.45 3.21
C PHE A 163 -17.60 -1.56 1.78
N PHE A 164 -18.40 -2.59 1.48
CA PHE A 164 -19.12 -2.65 0.20
C PHE A 164 -20.16 -1.51 0.10
N PRO A 165 -20.61 -1.13 -1.11
CA PRO A 165 -21.57 -0.04 -1.31
C PRO A 165 -22.86 -0.15 -0.48
N GLU A 166 -23.29 -1.38 -0.17
CA GLU A 166 -24.50 -1.67 0.62
C GLU A 166 -24.24 -1.71 2.14
N SER A 167 -22.97 -1.61 2.56
CA SER A 167 -22.60 -1.68 3.97
C SER A 167 -22.95 -0.39 4.72
N PRO A 168 -23.25 -0.50 6.03
CA PRO A 168 -23.45 0.66 6.90
C PRO A 168 -22.28 1.63 6.89
N ALA A 169 -21.03 1.12 6.87
CA ALA A 169 -19.83 1.95 6.92
C ALA A 169 -19.57 2.72 5.62
N PHE A 170 -19.97 2.18 4.47
CA PHE A 170 -19.89 2.91 3.21
C PHE A 170 -20.89 4.08 3.17
N SER A 171 -22.09 3.86 3.71
CA SER A 171 -23.15 4.87 3.78
C SER A 171 -22.99 5.87 4.93
N GLY A 172 -22.01 5.65 5.83
CA GLY A 172 -21.76 6.51 6.99
C GLY A 172 -22.90 6.45 8.03
N LEU A 173 -23.51 5.27 8.22
CA LEU A 173 -24.57 5.11 9.22
C LEU A 173 -24.02 5.27 10.65
N PRO A 174 -24.85 5.72 11.61
CA PRO A 174 -24.45 5.83 13.01
C PRO A 174 -23.89 4.51 13.55
N GLY A 175 -22.79 4.59 14.29
CA GLY A 175 -22.07 3.41 14.80
C GLY A 175 -21.00 2.86 13.87
N THR A 176 -20.79 3.50 12.72
CA THR A 176 -19.68 3.21 11.81
C THR A 176 -18.69 4.36 11.72
N VAL A 177 -17.41 4.03 11.65
CA VAL A 177 -16.32 5.02 11.49
C VAL A 177 -15.29 4.48 10.50
N THR A 178 -14.82 5.34 9.60
CA THR A 178 -13.88 4.95 8.53
C THR A 178 -12.86 6.05 8.32
N GLY A 179 -11.62 5.70 8.05
CA GLY A 179 -10.57 6.70 7.90
C GLY A 179 -9.30 6.13 7.33
N SER A 180 -8.40 7.02 6.95
CA SER A 180 -7.06 6.68 6.50
C SER A 180 -6.05 7.54 7.24
N PHE A 181 -4.95 6.94 7.70
CA PHE A 181 -3.94 7.59 8.52
C PHE A 181 -2.55 7.35 7.95
N CYS A 182 -1.74 8.41 7.94
CA CYS A 182 -0.30 8.32 7.93
C CYS A 182 0.17 8.23 9.38
N ILE A 183 0.99 7.25 9.69
CA ILE A 183 1.43 6.95 11.04
C ILE A 183 2.93 7.15 11.08
N THR A 184 3.36 8.07 11.93
CA THR A 184 4.76 8.32 12.21
C THR A 184 5.11 7.85 13.61
N TYR A 185 6.41 7.83 13.88
CA TYR A 185 6.91 7.67 15.22
C TYR A 185 6.44 8.85 16.11
N GLY A 186 5.86 8.55 17.28
CA GLY A 186 5.17 9.54 18.13
C GLY A 186 5.77 9.75 19.52
N GLY A 187 6.82 9.01 19.90
CA GLY A 187 7.50 9.16 21.19
C GLY A 187 8.77 10.01 21.08
N GLU A 188 9.36 10.35 22.23
CA GLU A 188 10.74 10.87 22.27
C GLU A 188 11.76 9.72 22.22
N ARG A 189 11.37 8.50 22.64
CA ARG A 189 12.24 7.32 22.70
C ARG A 189 11.59 6.08 22.14
N VAL A 190 12.27 5.38 21.23
CA VAL A 190 11.75 4.23 20.45
C VAL A 190 10.99 3.18 21.29
N GLU A 191 11.39 3.01 22.55
CA GLU A 191 10.79 2.15 23.56
C GLU A 191 9.37 2.51 24.01
N ASP A 192 8.93 3.77 23.84
CA ASP A 192 7.59 4.23 24.24
C ASP A 192 6.47 3.63 23.37
N MET A 193 6.82 3.05 22.22
CA MET A 193 5.90 2.47 21.22
C MET A 193 4.76 3.40 20.80
N ALA A 194 4.86 4.69 21.12
CA ALA A 194 3.85 5.69 20.86
C ALA A 194 3.80 5.99 19.37
N ILE A 195 2.57 6.08 18.84
CA ILE A 195 2.32 6.43 17.46
C ILE A 195 1.74 7.84 17.39
N ALA A 196 2.19 8.59 16.39
CA ALA A 196 1.52 9.81 15.98
C ALA A 196 0.70 9.49 14.73
N THR A 197 -0.59 9.77 14.80
CA THR A 197 -1.53 9.53 13.70
C THR A 197 -1.87 10.85 13.03
N HIS A 198 -1.69 10.89 11.72
CA HIS A 198 -1.93 12.06 10.88
C HIS A 198 -3.03 11.70 9.88
N PRO A 199 -4.16 12.41 9.85
CA PRO A 199 -5.24 12.08 8.94
C PRO A 199 -4.80 12.28 7.49
N VAL A 200 -5.08 11.28 6.65
CA VAL A 200 -5.04 11.42 5.20
C VAL A 200 -6.24 12.25 4.78
N THR A 201 -6.00 13.31 4.02
CA THR A 201 -7.03 14.26 3.59
C THR A 201 -7.54 13.98 2.19
N GLY A 202 -6.75 13.27 1.39
CA GLY A 202 -7.19 12.82 0.08
C GLY A 202 -6.14 12.04 -0.71
N VAL A 203 -6.60 11.49 -1.82
CA VAL A 203 -5.75 10.98 -2.91
C VAL A 203 -5.55 12.10 -3.91
N VAL A 204 -4.31 12.50 -4.19
CA VAL A 204 -4.02 13.57 -5.16
C VAL A 204 -3.71 13.02 -6.55
N SER A 205 -3.21 11.80 -6.64
CA SER A 205 -3.01 11.05 -7.88
C SER A 205 -2.91 9.56 -7.58
N ALA A 206 -3.28 8.73 -8.54
CA ALA A 206 -3.18 7.28 -8.44
C ALA A 206 -2.77 6.67 -9.77
N LEU A 207 -1.92 5.64 -9.72
CA LEU A 207 -1.56 4.81 -10.87
C LEU A 207 -1.86 3.35 -10.55
N PRO A 208 -3.13 2.90 -10.62
CA PRO A 208 -3.53 1.54 -10.27
C PRO A 208 -2.78 0.45 -11.04
N ARG A 209 -2.43 0.72 -12.31
CA ARG A 209 -1.67 -0.22 -13.15
C ARG A 209 -0.25 -0.47 -12.65
N SER A 210 0.35 0.57 -12.06
CA SER A 210 1.67 0.50 -11.42
C SER A 210 1.53 0.32 -9.91
N ASP A 211 0.31 0.10 -9.40
CA ASP A 211 0.01 -0.07 -7.98
C ASP A 211 0.58 1.05 -7.08
N LEU A 212 0.56 2.29 -7.57
CA LEU A 212 1.02 3.47 -6.82
C LEU A 212 -0.14 4.38 -6.42
N LEU A 213 -0.03 4.95 -5.23
CA LEU A 213 -0.99 5.86 -4.64
C LEU A 213 -0.27 7.05 -4.01
N LEU A 214 -0.65 8.27 -4.40
CA LEU A 214 -0.11 9.50 -3.84
C LEU A 214 -1.17 10.16 -2.95
N LEU A 215 -0.86 10.22 -1.65
CA LEU A 215 -1.72 10.72 -0.60
C LEU A 215 -1.29 12.11 -0.16
N SER A 216 -2.28 12.94 0.20
CA SER A 216 -2.04 14.18 0.94
C SER A 216 -2.37 13.97 2.42
N CYS A 217 -1.46 14.41 3.29
CA CYS A 217 -1.53 14.17 4.73
C CYS A 217 -1.24 15.45 5.52
N LYS A 218 -2.04 15.72 6.56
CA LYS A 218 -1.79 16.80 7.53
C LYS A 218 -0.76 16.34 8.56
N ILE A 219 0.52 16.50 8.24
CA ILE A 219 1.62 16.15 9.15
C ILE A 219 2.13 17.43 9.81
N ASP A 220 2.05 17.50 11.13
CA ASP A 220 2.62 18.61 11.90
C ASP A 220 4.15 18.47 11.95
N GLN A 221 4.82 19.03 10.94
CA GLN A 221 6.28 19.01 10.78
C GLN A 221 7.01 19.70 11.95
N SER A 222 6.33 20.55 12.74
CA SER A 222 6.92 21.17 13.93
C SER A 222 7.08 20.19 15.10
N LYS A 223 6.28 19.13 15.12
CA LYS A 223 6.30 18.09 16.17
C LYS A 223 6.89 16.77 15.67
N HIS A 224 6.68 16.46 14.39
CA HIS A 224 7.09 15.20 13.77
C HIS A 224 7.84 15.52 12.49
N LEU A 225 9.16 15.70 12.61
CA LEU A 225 10.01 15.96 11.45
C LEU A 225 10.06 14.72 10.56
N LEU A 226 9.32 14.74 9.46
CA LEU A 226 9.32 13.67 8.47
C LEU A 226 10.21 14.06 7.29
N LYS A 227 11.37 13.39 7.20
CA LYS A 227 12.31 13.61 6.10
C LYS A 227 11.76 13.06 4.79
N THR A 228 11.84 13.85 3.72
CA THR A 228 11.53 13.43 2.35
C THR A 228 12.68 12.62 1.76
N LEU A 229 12.36 11.67 0.86
CA LEU A 229 13.38 10.83 0.23
C LEU A 229 13.72 11.33 -1.19
N PRO A 230 15.02 11.38 -1.55
CA PRO A 230 15.44 11.76 -2.89
C PRO A 230 15.11 10.66 -3.90
N ILE A 231 14.59 11.02 -5.07
CA ILE A 231 14.14 10.05 -6.09
C ILE A 231 15.02 10.16 -7.33
N SER A 232 15.55 9.01 -7.78
CA SER A 232 16.23 8.91 -9.06
C SER A 232 15.20 8.86 -10.21
N PRO A 233 15.32 9.70 -11.25
CA PRO A 233 14.53 9.57 -12.47
C PRO A 233 15.02 8.43 -13.38
N TYR A 234 16.10 7.75 -13.01
CA TYR A 234 16.70 6.70 -13.82
C TYR A 234 16.51 5.32 -13.17
N PRO A 235 16.13 4.31 -13.96
CA PRO A 235 16.00 2.95 -13.49
C PRO A 235 17.39 2.40 -13.17
N ALA A 236 17.52 1.74 -12.02
CA ALA A 236 18.77 1.08 -11.63
C ALA A 236 19.08 -0.09 -12.58
N HIS A 237 20.35 -0.29 -12.93
CA HIS A 237 20.74 -1.44 -13.76
C HIS A 237 20.56 -2.78 -13.02
N ALA A 238 20.47 -3.88 -13.76
CA ALA A 238 20.59 -5.21 -13.17
C ALA A 238 21.89 -5.34 -12.35
N ASP A 239 21.85 -6.14 -11.29
CA ASP A 239 22.90 -6.34 -10.30
C ASP A 239 23.26 -5.14 -9.43
N THR A 240 22.61 -3.99 -9.59
CA THR A 240 22.77 -2.82 -8.71
C THR A 240 22.43 -3.19 -7.27
N SER A 241 23.33 -2.89 -6.34
CA SER A 241 23.10 -3.06 -4.90
C SER A 241 22.06 -2.08 -4.40
N VAL A 242 21.05 -2.61 -3.71
CA VAL A 242 19.95 -1.83 -3.16
C VAL A 242 19.71 -2.18 -1.70
N LYS A 243 19.12 -1.25 -0.96
CA LYS A 243 18.58 -1.46 0.39
C LYS A 243 17.06 -1.35 0.33
N THR A 244 16.39 -2.25 1.03
CA THR A 244 14.93 -2.27 1.12
C THR A 244 14.51 -2.33 2.58
N HIS A 245 13.50 -1.55 2.97
CA HIS A 245 13.03 -1.53 4.35
C HIS A 245 11.97 -2.61 4.55
N PHE A 246 12.27 -3.60 5.38
CA PHE A 246 11.35 -4.69 5.71
C PHE A 246 10.68 -4.43 7.04
N VAL A 247 9.41 -4.84 7.13
CA VAL A 247 8.55 -4.67 8.30
C VAL A 247 8.13 -6.02 8.85
N ALA A 248 8.13 -6.17 10.17
CA ALA A 248 7.62 -7.35 10.86
C ALA A 248 6.72 -6.98 12.04
N LEU A 249 5.68 -7.77 12.27
CA LEU A 249 4.71 -7.54 13.36
C LEU A 249 5.18 -8.05 14.71
N THR A 250 6.10 -9.00 14.69
CA THR A 250 6.71 -9.64 15.85
C THR A 250 8.21 -9.59 15.65
N ILE A 251 8.96 -9.56 16.74
CA ILE A 251 10.43 -9.60 16.68
C ILE A 251 10.88 -10.83 15.87
N PRO A 252 11.59 -10.65 14.75
CA PRO A 252 12.13 -11.78 14.00
C PRO A 252 13.34 -12.37 14.72
N ASN A 253 13.57 -13.68 14.59
CA ASN A 253 14.71 -14.37 15.22
C ASN A 253 16.08 -14.00 14.60
N SER A 254 16.09 -13.15 13.58
CA SER A 254 17.32 -12.72 12.90
C SER A 254 17.83 -11.42 13.49
N GLU A 255 19.14 -11.20 13.44
CA GLU A 255 19.77 -9.99 14.01
C GLU A 255 19.47 -8.74 13.18
N GLY A 256 19.64 -7.56 13.79
CA GLY A 256 19.55 -6.26 13.10
C GLY A 256 18.14 -5.71 12.87
N TRP A 257 17.12 -6.31 13.49
CA TRP A 257 15.78 -5.72 13.55
C TRP A 257 15.69 -4.75 14.72
N HIS A 258 15.08 -3.60 14.49
CA HIS A 258 14.90 -2.57 15.50
C HIS A 258 13.40 -2.34 15.74
N PRO A 259 12.99 -2.02 16.97
CA PRO A 259 11.61 -1.61 17.20
C PRO A 259 11.27 -0.40 16.34
N TRP A 260 10.06 -0.40 15.80
CA TRP A 260 9.58 0.58 14.85
C TRP A 260 8.19 1.07 15.26
N ILE A 261 7.41 1.56 14.30
CA ILE A 261 6.14 2.25 14.55
C ILE A 261 5.12 1.28 15.15
N GLY A 262 4.53 1.62 16.30
CA GLY A 262 3.40 0.89 16.86
C GLY A 262 3.73 -0.53 17.30
N GLY A 263 4.93 -0.77 17.82
CA GLY A 263 5.35 -2.12 18.24
C GLY A 263 5.67 -3.07 17.09
N THR A 264 5.73 -2.57 15.86
CA THR A 264 6.32 -3.30 14.73
C THR A 264 7.84 -3.27 14.80
N TRP A 265 8.50 -4.00 13.91
CA TRP A 265 9.95 -4.07 13.79
C TRP A 265 10.35 -3.70 12.36
N GLY A 266 11.38 -2.89 12.22
CA GLY A 266 11.90 -2.42 10.94
C GLY A 266 13.36 -2.82 10.76
N LYS A 267 13.74 -3.14 9.52
CA LYS A 267 15.13 -3.43 9.15
C LYS A 267 15.40 -3.05 7.71
N TRP A 268 16.51 -2.36 7.46
CA TRP A 268 17.07 -2.23 6.11
C TRP A 268 17.81 -3.50 5.73
N ILE A 269 17.41 -4.11 4.62
CA ILE A 269 17.99 -5.35 4.12
C ILE A 269 18.72 -5.11 2.81
N ASP A 270 19.96 -5.62 2.77
CA ASP A 270 20.79 -5.71 1.58
C ASP A 270 20.15 -6.53 0.48
N GLY A 271 20.18 -5.99 -0.73
CA GLY A 271 19.55 -6.59 -1.87
C GLY A 271 20.22 -6.22 -3.18
N LYS A 272 19.67 -6.79 -4.25
CA LYS A 272 20.09 -6.49 -5.63
C LYS A 272 18.90 -6.40 -6.55
N VAL A 273 18.98 -5.47 -7.50
CA VAL A 273 18.12 -5.46 -8.69
C VAL A 273 18.45 -6.67 -9.54
N LEU A 274 17.44 -7.42 -9.94
CA LEU A 274 17.58 -8.58 -10.81
C LEU A 274 17.29 -8.24 -12.27
N GLY A 275 16.39 -7.29 -12.49
CA GLY A 275 15.96 -6.90 -13.82
C GLY A 275 14.56 -6.32 -13.81
N TYR A 276 13.96 -6.21 -14.99
CA TYR A 276 12.69 -5.54 -15.19
C TYR A 276 11.77 -6.36 -16.07
N ARG A 277 10.48 -6.05 -15.99
CA ARG A 277 9.46 -6.58 -16.88
C ARG A 277 8.52 -5.51 -17.36
N ASP A 278 8.01 -5.71 -18.56
CA ASP A 278 6.90 -4.92 -19.07
C ASP A 278 5.55 -5.39 -18.49
N PHE A 279 4.46 -4.73 -18.89
CA PHE A 279 3.10 -5.12 -18.52
C PHE A 279 2.67 -6.49 -19.08
N ALA A 280 3.33 -7.00 -20.13
CA ALA A 280 3.10 -8.33 -20.68
C ALA A 280 3.89 -9.41 -19.93
N GLY A 281 4.74 -9.04 -18.96
CA GLY A 281 5.59 -9.95 -18.21
C GLY A 281 6.83 -10.41 -18.97
N ARG A 282 7.16 -9.77 -20.09
CA ARG A 282 8.40 -10.02 -20.83
C ARG A 282 9.55 -9.36 -20.10
N GLU A 283 10.66 -10.07 -20.00
CA GLU A 283 11.89 -9.50 -19.44
C GLU A 283 12.39 -8.40 -20.36
N THR A 284 12.66 -7.24 -19.76
CA THR A 284 13.22 -6.09 -20.46
C THR A 284 14.68 -5.99 -20.07
N GLU A 285 15.56 -6.07 -21.07
CA GLU A 285 16.97 -5.79 -20.86
C GLU A 285 17.14 -4.28 -20.81
N ILE A 286 17.52 -3.74 -19.64
CA ILE A 286 17.94 -2.34 -19.55
C ILE A 286 19.29 -2.21 -20.25
N LYS A 287 19.24 -1.93 -21.55
CA LYS A 287 20.39 -1.53 -22.35
C LYS A 287 20.30 -0.03 -22.58
N PRO A 288 21.39 0.72 -22.38
CA PRO A 288 21.45 2.12 -22.81
C PRO A 288 20.99 2.24 -24.28
N GLY A 289 19.90 2.96 -24.52
CA GLY A 289 19.33 3.16 -25.86
C GLY A 289 18.09 2.32 -26.22
N THR A 290 17.62 1.40 -25.36
CA THR A 290 16.31 0.75 -25.53
C THR A 290 15.26 1.44 -24.67
N TYR A 291 14.24 2.01 -25.32
CA TYR A 291 13.04 2.56 -24.65
C TYR A 291 12.04 1.43 -24.36
N ASP A 292 12.50 0.39 -23.67
CA ASP A 292 11.60 -0.69 -23.28
C ASP A 292 10.71 -0.23 -22.12
N PRO A 293 9.38 -0.48 -22.16
CA PRO A 293 8.50 -0.08 -21.09
C PRO A 293 8.82 -0.84 -19.80
N LEU A 294 9.40 -0.15 -18.83
CA LEU A 294 9.74 -0.70 -17.52
C LEU A 294 8.54 -0.58 -16.59
N SER A 295 7.74 -1.63 -16.51
CA SER A 295 6.53 -1.63 -15.68
C SER A 295 6.79 -2.18 -14.28
N HIS A 296 7.70 -3.14 -14.17
CA HIS A 296 7.94 -3.88 -12.93
C HIS A 296 9.43 -4.07 -12.69
N LEU A 297 9.84 -3.89 -11.44
CA LEU A 297 11.19 -4.08 -10.94
C LEU A 297 11.26 -5.41 -10.17
N LEU A 298 12.20 -6.27 -10.55
CA LEU A 298 12.53 -7.51 -9.83
C LEU A 298 13.75 -7.28 -8.95
N PHE A 299 13.68 -7.73 -7.70
CA PHE A 299 14.79 -7.62 -6.77
C PHE A 299 14.85 -8.80 -5.79
N LYS A 300 15.96 -8.92 -5.07
CA LYS A 300 16.13 -9.85 -3.95
C LYS A 300 16.71 -9.11 -2.74
N PRO A 301 16.46 -9.55 -1.51
CA PRO A 301 15.51 -10.60 -1.12
C PRO A 301 14.05 -10.15 -1.32
N TYR A 302 13.10 -11.09 -1.30
CA TYR A 302 11.69 -10.73 -1.37
C TYR A 302 11.22 -10.14 -0.03
N PRO A 303 10.32 -9.14 -0.05
CA PRO A 303 9.91 -8.41 1.14
C PRO A 303 9.01 -9.24 2.07
N THR A 304 9.07 -8.92 3.36
CA THR A 304 8.06 -9.37 4.31
C THR A 304 6.73 -8.65 4.06
N PRO A 305 5.59 -9.29 4.36
CA PRO A 305 4.30 -8.62 4.29
C PRO A 305 4.28 -7.35 5.17
N GLY A 306 3.71 -6.25 4.67
CA GLY A 306 3.73 -4.93 5.30
C GLY A 306 4.79 -3.96 4.79
N SER A 307 5.80 -4.48 4.07
CA SER A 307 6.84 -3.65 3.45
C SER A 307 6.39 -3.01 2.12
N SER A 308 5.23 -3.40 1.61
CA SER A 308 4.65 -2.82 0.39
C SER A 308 4.44 -1.31 0.53
N GLY A 309 4.65 -0.56 -0.55
CA GLY A 309 4.69 0.90 -0.59
C GLY A 309 5.99 1.52 -0.05
N GLY A 310 6.90 0.71 0.52
CA GLY A 310 8.19 1.17 1.01
C GLY A 310 9.22 1.43 -0.10
N PRO A 311 10.23 2.27 0.14
CA PRO A 311 11.23 2.62 -0.87
C PRO A 311 12.25 1.49 -1.11
N ILE A 312 12.73 1.39 -2.35
CA ILE A 312 13.92 0.63 -2.76
C ILE A 312 15.00 1.66 -3.07
N ILE A 313 16.10 1.62 -2.33
CA ILE A 313 17.16 2.64 -2.37
C ILE A 313 18.41 2.06 -2.98
N GLU A 314 19.00 2.71 -3.98
CA GLU A 314 20.33 2.34 -4.47
C GLU A 314 21.39 2.71 -3.42
N GLU A 315 22.23 1.75 -3.06
CA GLU A 315 23.18 1.91 -1.96
C GLU A 315 24.26 2.97 -2.23
N SER A 316 24.72 3.07 -3.49
CA SER A 316 25.80 3.98 -3.90
C SER A 316 25.37 5.45 -3.93
N SER A 317 24.18 5.73 -4.46
CA SER A 317 23.63 7.07 -4.60
C SER A 317 22.84 7.52 -3.38
N GLY A 318 22.20 6.59 -2.67
CA GLY A 318 21.24 6.88 -1.61
C GLY A 318 19.91 7.44 -2.12
N ALA A 319 19.62 7.31 -3.42
CA ALA A 319 18.36 7.70 -4.04
C ALA A 319 17.39 6.52 -4.13
N VAL A 320 16.08 6.83 -4.09
CA VAL A 320 15.01 5.87 -4.36
C VAL A 320 15.00 5.55 -5.85
N VAL A 321 15.14 4.26 -6.17
CA VAL A 321 15.14 3.71 -7.54
C VAL A 321 13.91 2.84 -7.81
N GLY A 322 13.08 2.60 -6.79
CA GLY A 322 11.81 1.92 -6.94
C GLY A 322 10.98 1.88 -5.67
N VAL A 323 9.82 1.26 -5.78
CA VAL A 323 8.87 1.06 -4.68
C VAL A 323 8.59 -0.43 -4.54
N THR A 324 8.65 -0.93 -3.31
CA THR A 324 8.34 -2.32 -2.98
C THR A 324 6.82 -2.54 -3.09
N LEU A 325 6.37 -3.57 -3.78
CA LEU A 325 4.95 -3.96 -3.81
C LEU A 325 4.69 -5.28 -3.09
N GLY A 326 5.65 -6.20 -3.08
CA GLY A 326 5.47 -7.49 -2.44
C GLY A 326 6.41 -8.54 -3.03
N SER A 327 5.95 -9.78 -3.02
CA SER A 327 6.70 -10.93 -3.51
C SER A 327 5.91 -11.65 -4.61
N ARG A 328 6.60 -12.14 -5.63
CA ARG A 328 5.98 -12.92 -6.71
C ARG A 328 6.79 -14.20 -6.96
N MET A 329 6.08 -15.30 -7.21
CA MET A 329 6.71 -16.51 -7.75
C MET A 329 7.09 -16.21 -9.20
N ASP A 330 8.38 -16.23 -9.51
CA ASP A 330 8.83 -15.92 -10.85
C ASP A 330 8.67 -17.12 -11.78
N ASN A 331 9.40 -18.20 -11.46
CA ASN A 331 9.29 -19.50 -12.12
C ASN A 331 9.59 -20.61 -11.10
N ARG A 332 9.11 -21.84 -11.34
CA ARG A 332 9.32 -22.99 -10.43
C ARG A 332 10.80 -23.28 -10.13
N VAL A 333 11.70 -22.85 -10.99
CA VAL A 333 13.15 -23.06 -10.88
C VAL A 333 13.84 -21.94 -10.09
N GLU A 334 13.45 -20.69 -10.31
CA GLU A 334 14.11 -19.52 -9.72
C GLU A 334 13.50 -19.09 -8.37
N GLY A 335 12.28 -19.56 -8.08
CA GLY A 335 11.61 -19.36 -6.80
C GLY A 335 10.97 -17.97 -6.63
N MET A 336 10.87 -17.54 -5.38
CA MET A 336 10.24 -16.27 -4.99
C MET A 336 11.21 -15.10 -5.17
N ARG A 337 10.71 -14.02 -5.79
CA ARG A 337 11.44 -12.75 -5.96
C ARG A 337 10.65 -11.59 -5.37
N GLY A 338 11.38 -10.53 -5.01
CA GLY A 338 10.80 -9.23 -4.72
C GLY A 338 10.20 -8.63 -5.97
N TRP A 339 9.02 -8.05 -5.82
CA TRP A 339 8.25 -7.38 -6.86
C TRP A 339 8.07 -5.92 -6.47
N GLY A 340 8.43 -5.03 -7.39
CA GLY A 340 8.35 -3.60 -7.19
C GLY A 340 8.05 -2.85 -8.48
N VAL A 341 8.09 -1.53 -8.39
CA VAL A 341 7.84 -0.60 -9.49
C VAL A 341 9.05 0.33 -9.61
N PRO A 342 9.54 0.62 -10.82
CA PRO A 342 10.63 1.58 -11.01
C PRO A 342 10.23 2.98 -10.54
N SER A 343 11.20 3.75 -10.05
CA SER A 343 10.97 5.14 -9.63
C SER A 343 10.48 6.05 -10.76
N GLU A 344 10.73 5.70 -12.03
CA GLU A 344 10.20 6.39 -13.20
C GLU A 344 8.67 6.53 -13.16
N ALA A 345 7.95 5.49 -12.72
CA ALA A 345 6.50 5.53 -12.63
C ALA A 345 6.00 6.58 -11.62
N ILE A 346 6.82 6.97 -10.65
CA ILE A 346 6.48 8.06 -9.71
C ILE A 346 6.39 9.39 -10.47
N TYR A 347 7.30 9.62 -11.42
CA TYR A 347 7.33 10.85 -12.21
C TYR A 347 6.14 10.99 -13.15
N GLU A 348 5.46 9.90 -13.51
CA GLU A 348 4.20 9.95 -14.28
C GLU A 348 3.07 10.68 -13.52
N MET A 349 3.19 10.84 -12.19
CA MET A 349 2.21 11.54 -11.36
C MET A 349 2.47 13.06 -11.29
N PHE A 350 3.55 13.56 -11.89
CA PHE A 350 4.01 14.95 -11.78
C PHE A 350 4.26 15.59 -13.15
N ALA A 351 4.14 16.91 -13.21
CA ALA A 351 4.50 17.67 -14.40
C ALA A 351 6.02 17.55 -14.64
N LEU A 352 6.41 17.51 -15.92
CA LEU A 352 7.83 17.55 -16.27
C LEU A 352 8.41 18.92 -15.90
N PRO A 353 9.67 18.97 -15.44
CA PRO A 353 10.33 20.24 -15.12
C PRO A 353 10.24 21.25 -16.27
N GLY A 354 9.75 22.47 -15.98
CA GLY A 354 9.59 23.55 -16.96
C GLY A 354 8.31 23.51 -17.79
N LEU A 355 7.40 22.56 -17.52
CA LEU A 355 6.06 22.48 -18.10
C LEU A 355 4.93 22.83 -17.11
N GLU A 356 5.28 23.31 -15.91
CA GLU A 356 4.31 23.71 -14.90
C GLU A 356 3.43 24.87 -15.41
N GLY A 357 2.12 24.79 -15.18
CA GLY A 357 1.15 25.82 -15.55
C GLY A 357 0.87 25.96 -17.06
N LYS A 358 1.39 25.05 -17.91
CA LYS A 358 1.18 25.07 -19.38
C LYS A 358 0.02 24.18 -19.87
N LYS A 359 -1.04 24.06 -19.07
CA LYS A 359 -2.22 23.27 -19.42
C LYS A 359 -3.24 24.03 -20.26
#